data_AF-A0A5R8NBZ9-F1
#
_entry.id   AF-A0A5R8NBZ9-F1
#
_cell.length_a   1.000
_cell.length_b   1.000
_cell.length_c   1.000
_cell.angle_alpha   90.00
_cell.angle_beta   90.00
_cell.angle_gamma   90.00
#
_symmetry.space_group_name_H-M   'P 1'
#
loop_
_entity.id
_entity.type
_entity.pdbx_description
1 polymer ?
#
loop_
_entity_poly.entity_id
_entity_poly.type
_entity_poly.pdbx_seq_one_letter_code
_entity_poly.pdbx_strand_id
1 'polypeptide(L)'
;MKHTCRRARPSRAGRLAQLTIAVALGAGMLAGPVVANAEEPPTATAPPAVSASGGAPGDVISAEPYSFKVVPGLPTPTKAWKIFYRSTDALGQPNVVSGTVIVPEDGKTGTRPLVTYAVGTVGMGDQCAPSATFIQGKNVEGMSVGKMLLRGWAVAVTDYPGLGTPGDHPYLVGRSEGPAVLDAARAAQRLPEMQQAGVSTASPVGIAGYSQGGQASAWAAELAGEYAPELQVKGASSGGVPADVLKDAIDKNGSDGNPAASLMVAIGHDVAYPELDLDSYLTAQGRDLVQKLRGGCVLDNVRAGLGHSLDEVLARDPLDNPQWRQRLGENRLGSRSTGFPLYLFHGTTDQIVSYGLGEQLRADWCAAGNTVEWHSYPLADHMGAVLIGGDDAVDWLADRLDGKPAQGNCGS
;
A
#
# COMPACT_ATOMS: atom_id res chain seq x y z
N MET A 1 52.90 -46.41 31.12
CA MET A 1 53.04 -45.23 30.24
C MET A 1 51.64 -44.81 29.80
N LYS A 2 51.18 -43.64 30.25
CA LYS A 2 49.82 -43.11 30.02
C LYS A 2 49.81 -42.30 28.71
N HIS A 3 49.01 -42.68 27.72
CA HIS A 3 48.74 -41.84 26.55
C HIS A 3 47.46 -41.04 26.77
N THR A 4 47.62 -39.73 26.91
CA THR A 4 46.56 -38.73 27.04
C THR A 4 45.88 -38.44 25.71
N CYS A 5 44.56 -38.51 25.70
CA CYS A 5 43.66 -38.08 24.63
C CYS A 5 43.54 -36.54 24.65
N ARG A 6 43.86 -35.85 23.53
CA ARG A 6 43.53 -34.42 23.32
C ARG A 6 42.35 -34.33 22.35
N ARG A 7 41.21 -33.80 22.82
CA ARG A 7 40.08 -33.37 21.98
C ARG A 7 40.45 -32.08 21.26
N ALA A 8 40.36 -32.08 19.94
CA ALA A 8 40.40 -30.87 19.11
C ALA A 8 38.97 -30.31 18.95
N ARG A 9 38.81 -28.99 19.13
CA ARG A 9 37.59 -28.23 18.82
C ARG A 9 37.51 -28.00 17.30
N PRO A 10 36.34 -28.06 16.65
CA PRO A 10 36.22 -27.64 15.26
C PRO A 10 36.17 -26.12 15.18
N SER A 11 37.07 -25.56 14.37
CA SER A 11 37.12 -24.17 13.96
C SER A 11 35.97 -23.85 12.99
N ARG A 12 35.26 -22.74 13.25
CA ARG A 12 34.35 -22.10 12.27
C ARG A 12 35.20 -21.56 11.12
N ALA A 13 35.17 -22.21 9.97
CA ALA A 13 35.62 -21.67 8.70
C ALA A 13 34.37 -21.47 7.82
N GLY A 14 34.03 -20.21 7.60
CA GLY A 14 32.92 -19.80 6.76
C GLY A 14 33.12 -20.26 5.32
N ARG A 15 32.09 -20.85 4.74
CA ARG A 15 31.94 -20.95 3.30
C ARG A 15 31.17 -19.71 2.85
N LEU A 16 31.89 -18.75 2.29
CA LEU A 16 31.29 -17.69 1.47
C LEU A 16 30.71 -18.38 0.22
N ALA A 17 29.39 -18.50 0.17
CA ALA A 17 28.68 -18.69 -1.09
C ALA A 17 28.16 -17.30 -1.49
N GLN A 18 28.91 -16.59 -2.33
CA GLN A 18 28.40 -15.41 -3.01
C GLN A 18 27.38 -15.88 -4.04
N LEU A 19 26.09 -15.74 -3.74
CA LEU A 19 25.04 -15.78 -4.76
C LEU A 19 24.95 -14.39 -5.38
N THR A 20 25.56 -14.22 -6.54
CA THR A 20 25.30 -13.09 -7.42
C THR A 20 23.94 -13.32 -8.07
N ILE A 21 22.91 -12.60 -7.61
CA ILE A 21 21.62 -12.55 -8.30
C ILE A 21 21.77 -11.58 -9.48
N ALA A 22 21.83 -12.13 -10.69
CA ALA A 22 21.76 -11.36 -11.92
C ALA A 22 20.30 -10.99 -12.19
N VAL A 23 19.99 -9.69 -12.11
CA VAL A 23 18.75 -9.14 -12.69
C VAL A 23 18.88 -9.23 -14.20
N ALA A 24 18.22 -10.22 -14.80
CA ALA A 24 18.12 -10.32 -16.25
C ALA A 24 17.18 -9.22 -16.78
N LEU A 25 17.76 -8.08 -17.17
CA LEU A 25 17.10 -7.08 -18.00
C LEU A 25 16.83 -7.67 -19.39
N GLY A 26 15.57 -7.90 -19.71
CA GLY A 26 15.13 -8.16 -21.07
C GLY A 26 15.34 -6.92 -21.94
N ALA A 27 16.43 -6.91 -22.71
CA ALA A 27 16.68 -5.93 -23.75
C ALA A 27 15.92 -6.32 -25.03
N GLY A 28 15.13 -5.39 -25.56
CA GLY A 28 14.53 -5.54 -26.88
C GLY A 28 13.64 -4.38 -27.27
N MET A 29 14.24 -3.28 -27.74
CA MET A 29 13.82 -2.54 -28.94
C MET A 29 14.76 -1.34 -29.18
N LEU A 30 15.41 -1.35 -30.35
CA LEU A 30 16.20 -0.25 -30.88
C LEU A 30 15.24 0.85 -31.38
N ALA A 31 15.27 2.02 -30.74
CA ALA A 31 14.73 3.26 -31.30
C ALA A 31 15.85 4.32 -31.29
N GLY A 32 16.07 4.94 -32.44
CA GLY A 32 17.12 5.95 -32.65
C GLY A 32 16.93 7.21 -31.80
N PRO A 33 17.91 8.14 -31.81
CA PRO A 33 17.91 9.29 -30.92
C PRO A 33 16.75 10.22 -31.26
N VAL A 34 15.72 10.22 -30.40
CA VAL A 34 14.72 11.30 -30.35
C VAL A 34 15.37 12.43 -29.56
N VAL A 35 15.63 13.55 -30.23
CA VAL A 35 15.98 14.81 -29.57
C VAL A 35 14.75 15.24 -28.78
N ALA A 36 14.70 14.89 -27.50
CA ALA A 36 13.69 15.38 -26.59
C ALA A 36 14.04 16.83 -26.26
N ASN A 37 13.22 17.78 -26.74
CA ASN A 37 13.17 19.09 -26.12
C ASN A 37 12.74 18.86 -24.67
N ALA A 38 13.63 19.20 -23.73
CA ALA A 38 13.32 19.21 -22.31
C ALA A 38 12.31 20.34 -22.06
N GLU A 39 11.04 19.99 -22.09
CA GLU A 39 9.99 20.83 -21.51
C GLU A 39 10.07 20.64 -19.99
N GLU A 40 10.28 21.73 -19.25
CA GLU A 40 10.33 21.69 -17.78
C GLU A 40 9.04 21.05 -17.24
N PRO A 41 9.15 20.14 -16.26
CA PRO A 41 7.95 19.58 -15.63
C PRO A 41 7.14 20.74 -15.01
N PRO A 42 5.79 20.71 -15.11
CA PRO A 42 4.97 21.70 -14.44
C PRO A 42 5.34 21.70 -12.95
N THR A 43 5.70 22.87 -12.44
CA THR A 43 6.03 23.09 -11.04
C THR A 43 4.91 22.53 -10.18
N ALA A 44 5.20 21.47 -9.43
CA ALA A 44 4.29 20.92 -8.45
C ALA A 44 3.88 22.07 -7.51
N THR A 45 2.64 22.51 -7.64
CA THR A 45 2.10 23.55 -6.77
C THR A 45 2.02 22.92 -5.38
N ALA A 46 2.60 23.58 -4.38
CA ALA A 46 2.51 23.10 -3.00
C ALA A 46 1.04 22.81 -2.66
N PRO A 47 0.73 21.66 -2.02
CA PRO A 47 -0.65 21.31 -1.73
C PRO A 47 -1.32 22.42 -0.91
N PRO A 48 -2.59 22.76 -1.20
CA PRO A 48 -3.27 23.83 -0.50
C PRO A 48 -3.29 23.55 1.01
N ALA A 49 -3.03 24.59 1.82
CA ALA A 49 -3.14 24.50 3.27
C ALA A 49 -4.63 24.41 3.65
N VAL A 50 -5.15 23.19 3.73
CA VAL A 50 -6.51 22.92 4.15
C VAL A 50 -6.52 22.69 5.65
N SER A 51 -7.16 23.59 6.42
CA SER A 51 -7.27 23.43 7.88
C SER A 51 -7.92 22.10 8.21
N ALA A 52 -7.30 21.27 9.06
CA ALA A 52 -7.84 19.98 9.52
C ALA A 52 -9.01 20.11 10.52
N SER A 53 -9.29 21.31 11.04
CA SER A 53 -10.31 21.51 12.08
C SER A 53 -11.74 21.55 11.51
N GLY A 54 -12.63 20.72 12.08
CA GLY A 54 -14.06 20.69 11.77
C GLY A 54 -14.45 19.73 10.63
N GLY A 55 -15.62 19.10 10.76
CA GLY A 55 -16.11 18.04 9.86
C GLY A 55 -15.94 16.63 10.44
N ALA A 56 -16.64 15.66 9.87
CA ALA A 56 -16.53 14.24 10.20
C ALA A 56 -15.57 13.53 9.22
N PRO A 57 -14.95 12.40 9.63
CA PRO A 57 -14.20 11.56 8.70
C PRO A 57 -15.01 11.21 7.44
N GLY A 58 -14.38 11.35 6.28
CA GLY A 58 -14.98 11.22 4.96
C GLY A 58 -15.68 12.46 4.40
N ASP A 59 -15.74 13.58 5.13
CA ASP A 59 -16.29 14.82 4.57
C ASP A 59 -15.39 15.35 3.45
N VAL A 60 -16.01 15.68 2.31
CA VAL A 60 -15.32 16.27 1.16
C VAL A 60 -15.06 17.75 1.46
N ILE A 61 -13.80 18.15 1.37
CA ILE A 61 -13.37 19.54 1.58
C ILE A 61 -13.35 20.29 0.25
N SER A 62 -12.81 19.66 -0.79
CA SER A 62 -12.85 20.15 -2.15
C SER A 62 -12.87 18.99 -3.14
N ALA A 63 -13.44 19.25 -4.30
CA ALA A 63 -13.44 18.34 -5.44
C ALA A 63 -13.23 19.16 -6.71
N GLU A 64 -12.28 18.75 -7.54
CA GLU A 64 -12.01 19.38 -8.83
C GLU A 64 -12.11 18.35 -9.95
N PRO A 65 -12.68 18.70 -11.12
CA PRO A 65 -12.71 17.81 -12.27
C PRO A 65 -11.31 17.29 -12.62
N TYR A 66 -11.21 16.00 -12.88
CA TYR A 66 -9.96 15.31 -13.13
C TYR A 66 -10.05 14.41 -14.37
N SER A 67 -8.93 14.19 -15.04
CA SER A 67 -8.82 13.24 -16.14
C SER A 67 -8.05 12.01 -15.66
N PHE A 68 -8.76 10.89 -15.50
CA PHE A 68 -8.11 9.60 -15.28
C PHE A 68 -7.68 9.00 -16.61
N LYS A 69 -6.47 8.44 -16.66
CA LYS A 69 -5.97 7.70 -17.82
C LYS A 69 -5.37 6.38 -17.37
N VAL A 70 -5.72 5.31 -18.07
CA VAL A 70 -5.09 3.99 -17.90
C VAL A 70 -3.75 3.93 -18.64
N VAL A 71 -3.71 4.49 -19.86
CA VAL A 71 -2.55 4.44 -20.77
C VAL A 71 -2.21 5.86 -21.23
N PRO A 72 -0.92 6.22 -21.40
CA PRO A 72 -0.55 7.56 -21.83
C PRO A 72 -1.11 7.89 -23.21
N GLY A 73 -1.62 9.11 -23.37
CA GLY A 73 -2.13 9.61 -24.66
C GLY A 73 -3.47 9.04 -25.12
N LEU A 74 -4.03 8.04 -24.42
CA LEU A 74 -5.35 7.48 -24.73
C LEU A 74 -6.41 8.01 -23.76
N PRO A 75 -7.55 8.51 -24.26
CA PRO A 75 -8.66 8.88 -23.39
C PRO A 75 -9.22 7.62 -22.71
N THR A 76 -9.59 7.76 -21.45
CA THR A 76 -10.36 6.74 -20.73
C THR A 76 -11.78 7.29 -20.54
N PRO A 77 -12.84 6.60 -20.99
CA PRO A 77 -14.21 7.11 -20.94
C PRO A 77 -14.76 7.07 -19.51
N THR A 78 -14.34 8.05 -18.70
CA THR A 78 -14.61 8.15 -17.27
C THR A 78 -14.82 9.59 -16.88
N LYS A 79 -15.67 9.83 -15.88
CA LYS A 79 -15.65 11.06 -15.10
C LYS A 79 -14.82 10.80 -13.85
N ALA A 80 -13.95 11.74 -13.52
CA ALA A 80 -13.14 11.66 -12.33
C ALA A 80 -13.05 13.02 -11.63
N TRP A 81 -12.80 12.97 -10.33
CA TRP A 81 -12.53 14.15 -9.52
C TRP A 81 -11.35 13.88 -8.61
N LYS A 82 -10.43 14.85 -8.53
CA LYS A 82 -9.44 14.89 -7.45
C LYS A 82 -10.14 15.50 -6.25
N ILE A 83 -10.05 14.82 -5.12
CA ILE A 83 -10.72 15.21 -3.89
C ILE A 83 -9.70 15.45 -2.78
N PHE A 84 -10.02 16.38 -1.89
CA PHE A 84 -9.43 16.45 -0.55
C PHE A 84 -10.54 16.13 0.44
N TYR A 85 -10.29 15.21 1.37
CA TYR A 85 -11.27 14.73 2.33
C TYR A 85 -10.69 14.62 3.73
N ARG A 86 -11.57 14.66 4.73
CA ARG A 86 -11.23 14.49 6.14
C ARG A 86 -10.95 13.03 6.47
N SER A 87 -9.91 12.78 7.26
CA SER A 87 -9.67 11.45 7.85
C SER A 87 -9.09 11.58 9.26
N THR A 88 -8.55 10.48 9.80
CA THR A 88 -7.88 10.43 11.10
C THR A 88 -6.48 9.83 10.97
N ASP A 89 -5.52 10.41 11.67
CA ASP A 89 -4.15 9.91 11.72
C ASP A 89 -3.98 8.69 12.67
N ALA A 90 -2.74 8.21 12.78
CA ALA A 90 -2.38 7.06 13.61
C ALA A 90 -2.66 7.24 15.12
N LEU A 91 -2.83 8.47 15.58
CA LEU A 91 -3.14 8.85 16.97
C LEU A 91 -4.61 9.23 17.15
N GLY A 92 -5.44 9.05 16.11
CA GLY A 92 -6.86 9.36 16.11
C GLY A 92 -7.17 10.86 16.00
N GLN A 93 -6.19 11.70 15.65
CA GLN A 93 -6.42 13.13 15.44
C GLN A 93 -6.90 13.40 14.00
N PRO A 94 -7.72 14.43 13.77
CA PRO A 94 -8.18 14.78 12.43
C PRO A 94 -7.01 15.17 11.50
N ASN A 95 -7.03 14.67 10.26
CA ASN A 95 -6.10 15.07 9.21
C ASN A 95 -6.83 15.28 7.86
N VAL A 96 -6.07 15.63 6.83
CA VAL A 96 -6.55 15.80 5.45
C VAL A 96 -5.78 14.87 4.53
N VAL A 97 -6.53 14.18 3.68
CA VAL A 97 -6.00 13.24 2.69
C VAL A 97 -6.53 13.63 1.32
N SER A 98 -5.70 13.49 0.29
CA SER A 98 -6.14 13.63 -1.09
C SER A 98 -6.43 12.26 -1.72
N GLY A 99 -7.16 12.26 -2.81
CA GLY A 99 -7.46 11.06 -3.57
C GLY A 99 -8.14 11.36 -4.88
N THR A 100 -8.52 10.31 -5.60
CA THR A 100 -9.28 10.41 -6.85
C THR A 100 -10.51 9.52 -6.77
N VAL A 101 -11.68 10.06 -7.11
CA VAL A 101 -12.91 9.27 -7.28
C VAL A 101 -13.26 9.21 -8.76
N ILE A 102 -13.56 8.01 -9.25
CA ILE A 102 -13.66 7.72 -10.68
C ILE A 102 -14.91 6.89 -10.94
N VAL A 103 -15.65 7.25 -11.99
CA VAL A 103 -16.84 6.52 -12.45
C VAL A 103 -16.81 6.38 -13.98
N PRO A 104 -17.17 5.22 -14.54
CA PRO A 104 -17.19 5.04 -15.99
C PRO A 104 -18.31 5.85 -16.65
N GLU A 105 -18.05 6.34 -17.86
CA GLU A 105 -19.06 6.99 -18.72
C GLU A 105 -19.88 5.94 -19.48
N ASP A 106 -20.58 5.08 -18.72
CA ASP A 106 -21.39 3.98 -19.25
C ASP A 106 -22.90 4.30 -19.31
N GLY A 107 -23.29 5.52 -18.93
CA GLY A 107 -24.69 5.99 -18.91
C GLY A 107 -25.56 5.39 -17.81
N LYS A 108 -25.02 4.53 -16.93
CA LYS A 108 -25.80 3.92 -15.84
C LYS A 108 -25.94 4.88 -14.66
N THR A 109 -27.13 4.91 -14.06
CA THR A 109 -27.46 5.78 -12.92
C THR A 109 -28.11 5.04 -11.74
N GLY A 110 -28.31 3.72 -11.86
CA GLY A 110 -28.77 2.88 -10.75
C GLY A 110 -27.68 2.72 -9.67
N THR A 111 -28.03 2.10 -8.54
CA THR A 111 -27.08 1.83 -7.45
C THR A 111 -25.81 1.18 -8.00
N ARG A 112 -24.68 1.87 -7.84
CA ARG A 112 -23.41 1.48 -8.43
C ARG A 112 -22.50 0.90 -7.35
N PRO A 113 -21.90 -0.29 -7.55
CA PRO A 113 -20.86 -0.78 -6.66
C PRO A 113 -19.68 0.18 -6.56
N LEU A 114 -19.14 0.33 -5.36
CA LEU A 114 -17.98 1.18 -5.09
C LEU A 114 -16.83 0.30 -4.59
N VAL A 115 -15.65 0.42 -5.20
CA VAL A 115 -14.42 -0.13 -4.64
C VAL A 115 -13.61 1.00 -4.02
N THR A 116 -13.28 0.91 -2.74
CA THR A 116 -12.20 1.72 -2.17
C THR A 116 -10.88 0.99 -2.38
N TYR A 117 -9.96 1.67 -3.06
CA TYR A 117 -8.73 1.10 -3.58
C TYR A 117 -7.53 1.69 -2.85
N ALA A 118 -6.80 0.79 -2.20
CA ALA A 118 -5.55 1.06 -1.50
C ALA A 118 -4.39 0.75 -2.45
N VAL A 119 -3.65 1.78 -2.85
CA VAL A 119 -2.52 1.63 -3.78
C VAL A 119 -1.31 0.98 -3.10
N GLY A 120 -0.50 0.27 -3.88
CA GLY A 120 0.84 -0.16 -3.46
C GLY A 120 1.80 1.02 -3.28
N THR A 121 3.06 0.71 -3.00
CA THR A 121 4.09 1.72 -2.74
C THR A 121 4.33 2.61 -3.97
N VAL A 122 3.91 3.87 -3.88
CA VAL A 122 4.16 4.88 -4.93
C VAL A 122 5.41 5.72 -4.67
N GLY A 123 5.87 5.79 -3.42
CA GLY A 123 6.95 6.66 -2.98
C GLY A 123 6.60 7.36 -1.67
N MET A 124 7.33 8.44 -1.35
CA MET A 124 6.99 9.30 -0.21
C MET A 124 6.75 10.76 -0.60
N GLY A 125 7.13 11.16 -1.82
CA GLY A 125 6.92 12.53 -2.30
C GLY A 125 5.51 12.76 -2.85
N ASP A 126 5.02 14.00 -2.71
CA ASP A 126 3.70 14.43 -3.20
C ASP A 126 3.49 14.18 -4.69
N GLN A 127 4.53 14.33 -5.52
CA GLN A 127 4.47 14.10 -6.95
C GLN A 127 4.23 12.63 -7.33
N CYS A 128 4.37 11.72 -6.37
CA CYS A 128 4.20 10.29 -6.54
C CYS A 128 2.75 9.85 -6.26
N ALA A 129 1.96 10.70 -5.61
CA ALA A 129 0.57 10.41 -5.27
C ALA A 129 -0.22 9.96 -6.52
N PRO A 130 -1.12 8.96 -6.40
CA PRO A 130 -2.01 8.54 -7.48
C PRO A 130 -2.75 9.73 -8.13
N SER A 131 -3.27 10.66 -7.33
CA SER A 131 -3.95 11.86 -7.83
C SER A 131 -3.05 12.81 -8.65
N ALA A 132 -1.72 12.75 -8.49
CA ALA A 132 -0.76 13.50 -9.31
C ALA A 132 -0.38 12.78 -10.63
N THR A 133 -0.51 11.45 -10.67
CA THR A 133 0.10 10.62 -11.72
C THR A 133 -0.92 9.97 -12.66
N PHE A 134 -2.17 9.75 -12.24
CA PHE A 134 -3.21 9.14 -13.09
C PHE A 134 -3.52 9.96 -14.36
N ILE A 135 -3.43 11.29 -14.31
CA ILE A 135 -3.65 12.16 -15.48
C ILE A 135 -2.66 11.95 -16.63
N GLN A 136 -1.52 11.34 -16.32
CA GLN A 136 -0.47 11.03 -17.28
C GLN A 136 -0.66 9.64 -17.91
N GLY A 137 -1.47 8.78 -17.30
CA GLY A 137 -1.62 7.37 -17.72
C GLY A 137 -0.39 6.51 -17.47
N LYS A 138 0.52 6.96 -16.59
CA LYS A 138 1.78 6.25 -16.30
C LYS A 138 1.78 5.53 -14.96
N ASN A 139 0.73 5.70 -14.16
CA ASN A 139 0.62 5.02 -12.87
C ASN A 139 0.29 3.54 -13.10
N VAL A 140 1.11 2.65 -12.54
CA VAL A 140 0.98 1.19 -12.69
C VAL A 140 -0.36 0.66 -12.17
N GLU A 141 -0.95 1.33 -11.17
CA GLU A 141 -2.25 0.98 -10.61
C GLU A 141 -3.43 1.35 -11.53
N GLY A 142 -3.18 2.17 -12.57
CA GLY A 142 -4.19 2.57 -13.53
C GLY A 142 -4.84 1.38 -14.25
N MET A 143 -4.08 0.29 -14.47
CA MET A 143 -4.61 -0.94 -15.05
C MET A 143 -5.60 -1.63 -14.11
N SER A 144 -5.26 -1.77 -12.82
CA SER A 144 -6.13 -2.37 -11.79
C SER A 144 -7.43 -1.58 -11.65
N VAL A 145 -7.33 -0.25 -11.54
CA VAL A 145 -8.49 0.66 -11.49
C VAL A 145 -9.32 0.56 -12.77
N GLY A 146 -8.66 0.52 -13.94
CA GLY A 146 -9.32 0.36 -15.24
C GLY A 146 -10.17 -0.90 -15.34
N LYS A 147 -9.67 -2.05 -14.84
CA LYS A 147 -10.41 -3.32 -14.81
C LYS A 147 -11.69 -3.24 -13.97
N MET A 148 -11.65 -2.56 -12.83
CA MET A 148 -12.84 -2.33 -11.99
C MET A 148 -13.85 -1.40 -12.68
N LEU A 149 -13.38 -0.34 -13.34
CA LEU A 149 -14.23 0.59 -14.11
C LEU A 149 -14.90 -0.10 -15.30
N LEU A 150 -14.21 -1.04 -15.97
CA LEU A 150 -14.79 -1.84 -17.06
C LEU A 150 -15.95 -2.73 -16.60
N ARG A 151 -16.01 -3.10 -15.32
CA ARG A 151 -17.15 -3.81 -14.72
C ARG A 151 -18.33 -2.90 -14.40
N GLY A 152 -18.20 -1.59 -14.63
CA GLY A 152 -19.24 -0.61 -14.30
C GLY A 152 -19.20 -0.18 -12.83
N TRP A 153 -18.12 -0.44 -12.11
CA TRP A 153 -17.99 0.00 -10.71
C TRP A 153 -17.44 1.42 -10.64
N ALA A 154 -17.75 2.13 -9.56
CA ALA A 154 -17.00 3.31 -9.18
C ALA A 154 -15.77 2.91 -8.36
N VAL A 155 -14.72 3.71 -8.42
CA VAL A 155 -13.48 3.49 -7.66
C VAL A 155 -13.11 4.76 -6.90
N ALA A 156 -12.87 4.64 -5.61
CA ALA A 156 -12.27 5.68 -4.78
C ALA A 156 -10.84 5.28 -4.45
N VAL A 157 -9.86 6.01 -4.98
CA VAL A 157 -8.43 5.77 -4.75
C VAL A 157 -7.92 6.78 -3.74
N THR A 158 -7.40 6.31 -2.62
CA THR A 158 -6.73 7.16 -1.65
C THR A 158 -5.29 7.43 -2.09
N ASP A 159 -4.78 8.64 -1.87
CA ASP A 159 -3.35 8.89 -1.96
C ASP A 159 -2.60 8.46 -0.69
N TYR A 160 -3.31 8.33 0.45
CA TYR A 160 -2.81 8.26 1.83
C TYR A 160 -2.37 9.61 2.42
N PRO A 161 -2.37 9.77 3.76
CA PRO A 161 -1.83 10.96 4.40
C PRO A 161 -0.37 11.22 4.00
N GLY A 162 0.02 12.48 3.84
CA GLY A 162 1.39 12.87 3.46
C GLY A 162 1.77 12.52 2.02
N LEU A 163 0.81 12.08 1.20
CA LEU A 163 0.96 11.94 -0.24
C LEU A 163 -0.06 12.86 -0.91
N GLY A 164 0.43 13.93 -1.54
CA GLY A 164 -0.42 14.97 -2.13
C GLY A 164 -1.00 15.95 -1.12
N THR A 165 -0.59 15.85 0.16
CA THR A 165 -0.94 16.75 1.27
C THR A 165 0.30 17.05 2.11
N PRO A 166 0.35 18.19 2.84
CA PRO A 166 1.53 18.55 3.62
C PRO A 166 1.93 17.49 4.65
N GLY A 167 3.23 17.28 4.81
CA GLY A 167 3.82 16.32 5.74
C GLY A 167 4.41 15.11 5.01
N ASP A 168 5.13 14.27 5.74
CA ASP A 168 5.67 13.02 5.20
C ASP A 168 4.61 11.91 5.27
N HIS A 169 4.70 10.94 4.38
CA HIS A 169 3.80 9.78 4.35
C HIS A 169 4.07 8.80 5.51
N PRO A 170 3.08 8.47 6.37
CA PRO A 170 3.22 7.47 7.45
C PRO A 170 3.18 6.03 6.89
N TYR A 171 4.17 5.71 6.07
CA TYR A 171 4.30 4.47 5.30
C TYR A 171 4.23 3.21 6.18
N LEU A 172 3.31 2.30 5.84
CA LEU A 172 3.00 1.07 6.56
C LEU A 172 2.55 1.28 8.02
N VAL A 173 1.95 2.43 8.31
CA VAL A 173 1.24 2.68 9.57
C VAL A 173 -0.25 2.45 9.35
N GLY A 174 -0.71 1.23 9.61
CA GLY A 174 -2.06 0.76 9.34
C GLY A 174 -3.16 1.53 10.05
N ARG A 175 -2.89 2.05 11.26
CA ARG A 175 -3.80 2.96 11.97
C ARG A 175 -4.01 4.29 11.26
N SER A 176 -3.12 4.67 10.35
CA SER A 176 -3.25 5.85 9.51
C SER A 176 -3.82 5.50 8.12
N GLU A 177 -3.34 4.42 7.51
CA GLU A 177 -3.72 4.05 6.13
C GLU A 177 -5.14 3.44 6.06
N GLY A 178 -5.53 2.61 7.04
CA GLY A 178 -6.86 1.99 7.09
C GLY A 178 -8.01 3.00 7.12
N PRO A 179 -8.01 3.99 8.04
CA PRO A 179 -8.98 5.08 8.04
C PRO A 179 -9.03 5.85 6.73
N ALA A 180 -7.88 6.19 6.14
CA ALA A 180 -7.83 6.90 4.86
C ALA A 180 -8.55 6.12 3.73
N VAL A 181 -8.34 4.80 3.65
CA VAL A 181 -9.05 3.93 2.70
C VAL A 181 -10.57 3.95 2.94
N LEU A 182 -11.04 3.84 4.18
CA LEU A 182 -12.47 3.85 4.49
C LEU A 182 -13.10 5.23 4.23
N ASP A 183 -12.40 6.29 4.58
CA ASP A 183 -12.87 7.66 4.40
C ASP A 183 -12.88 8.10 2.93
N ALA A 184 -12.02 7.54 2.07
CA ALA A 184 -12.12 7.73 0.62
C ALA A 184 -13.45 7.19 0.08
N ALA A 185 -13.94 6.05 0.58
CA ALA A 185 -15.27 5.54 0.23
C ALA A 185 -16.39 6.45 0.72
N ARG A 186 -16.31 6.95 1.96
CA ARG A 186 -17.27 7.93 2.50
C ARG A 186 -17.30 9.20 1.65
N ALA A 187 -16.14 9.74 1.31
CA ALA A 187 -16.01 10.93 0.48
C ALA A 187 -16.67 10.71 -0.90
N ALA A 188 -16.45 9.55 -1.52
CA ALA A 188 -17.10 9.19 -2.78
C ALA A 188 -18.63 9.13 -2.64
N GLN A 189 -19.16 8.57 -1.56
CA GLN A 189 -20.62 8.50 -1.31
C GLN A 189 -21.25 9.86 -0.95
N ARG A 190 -20.46 10.82 -0.48
CA ARG A 190 -20.90 12.17 -0.12
C ARG A 190 -20.75 13.19 -1.25
N LEU A 191 -19.97 12.90 -2.28
CA LEU A 191 -19.78 13.80 -3.43
C LEU A 191 -21.02 13.82 -4.35
N PRO A 192 -21.69 14.97 -4.56
CA PRO A 192 -22.91 15.03 -5.37
C PRO A 192 -22.78 14.48 -6.79
N GLU A 193 -21.63 14.69 -7.43
CA GLU A 193 -21.35 14.19 -8.77
C GLU A 193 -21.28 12.66 -8.83
N MET A 194 -20.75 12.03 -7.79
CA MET A 194 -20.72 10.57 -7.65
C MET A 194 -22.11 10.02 -7.32
N GLN A 195 -22.91 10.74 -6.53
CA GLN A 195 -24.31 10.39 -6.26
C GLN A 195 -25.17 10.41 -7.52
N GLN A 196 -24.98 11.40 -8.41
CA GLN A 196 -25.63 11.43 -9.72
C GLN A 196 -25.27 10.23 -10.60
N ALA A 197 -24.10 9.64 -10.38
CA ALA A 197 -23.64 8.43 -11.07
C ALA A 197 -23.99 7.13 -10.34
N GLY A 198 -24.83 7.19 -9.29
CA GLY A 198 -25.35 6.02 -8.58
C GLY A 198 -24.56 5.61 -7.33
N VAL A 199 -23.55 6.37 -6.93
CA VAL A 199 -22.71 6.08 -5.74
C VAL A 199 -23.28 6.79 -4.52
N SER A 200 -23.88 6.02 -3.63
CA SER A 200 -24.49 6.50 -2.38
C SER A 200 -24.21 5.55 -1.22
N THR A 201 -24.74 5.82 -0.03
CA THR A 201 -24.71 4.90 1.12
C THR A 201 -25.42 3.56 0.85
N ALA A 202 -26.26 3.48 -0.20
CA ALA A 202 -26.88 2.24 -0.65
C ALA A 202 -25.92 1.32 -1.45
N SER A 203 -24.75 1.83 -1.86
CA SER A 203 -23.80 1.10 -2.70
C SER A 203 -23.18 -0.08 -1.97
N PRO A 204 -23.10 -1.28 -2.57
CA PRO A 204 -22.22 -2.32 -2.06
C PRO A 204 -20.76 -1.86 -2.19
N VAL A 205 -19.98 -2.03 -1.14
CA VAL A 205 -18.58 -1.58 -1.06
C VAL A 205 -17.62 -2.77 -1.08
N GLY A 206 -16.62 -2.71 -1.95
CA GLY A 206 -15.46 -3.60 -1.93
C GLY A 206 -14.23 -2.85 -1.42
N ILE A 207 -13.34 -3.54 -0.74
CA ILE A 207 -12.02 -3.02 -0.35
C ILE A 207 -10.97 -3.81 -1.12
N ALA A 208 -10.00 -3.15 -1.75
CA ALA A 208 -8.97 -3.86 -2.52
C ALA A 208 -7.61 -3.18 -2.40
N GLY A 209 -6.53 -3.97 -2.37
CA GLY A 209 -5.16 -3.46 -2.48
C GLY A 209 -4.10 -4.56 -2.53
N TYR A 210 -2.87 -4.18 -2.93
CA TYR A 210 -1.72 -5.08 -3.06
C TYR A 210 -0.45 -4.47 -2.46
N SER A 211 0.45 -5.30 -1.90
CA SER A 211 1.70 -4.85 -1.27
C SER A 211 1.42 -3.91 -0.08
N GLN A 212 1.94 -2.68 -0.06
CA GLN A 212 1.49 -1.65 0.88
C GLN A 212 -0.04 -1.52 0.90
N GLY A 213 -0.66 -1.45 -0.28
CA GLY A 213 -2.12 -1.42 -0.44
C GLY A 213 -2.79 -2.68 0.10
N GLY A 214 -2.08 -3.82 0.09
CA GLY A 214 -2.51 -5.06 0.74
C GLY A 214 -2.62 -4.90 2.26
N GLN A 215 -1.63 -4.25 2.88
CA GLN A 215 -1.68 -3.91 4.31
C GLN A 215 -2.78 -2.88 4.60
N ALA A 216 -2.87 -1.80 3.83
CA ALA A 216 -3.86 -0.75 4.05
C ALA A 216 -5.29 -1.26 3.86
N SER A 217 -5.53 -2.08 2.83
CA SER A 217 -6.83 -2.74 2.62
C SER A 217 -7.18 -3.73 3.73
N ALA A 218 -6.21 -4.48 4.25
CA ALA A 218 -6.41 -5.39 5.37
C ALA A 218 -6.72 -4.63 6.68
N TRP A 219 -6.04 -3.50 6.93
CA TRP A 219 -6.36 -2.61 8.05
C TRP A 219 -7.73 -1.97 7.91
N ALA A 220 -8.09 -1.50 6.71
CA ALA A 220 -9.44 -1.00 6.42
C ALA A 220 -10.49 -2.09 6.68
N ALA A 221 -10.22 -3.35 6.31
CA ALA A 221 -11.11 -4.47 6.56
C ALA A 221 -11.30 -4.74 8.06
N GLU A 222 -10.21 -4.78 8.83
CA GLU A 222 -10.25 -4.98 10.29
C GLU A 222 -10.91 -3.83 11.06
N LEU A 223 -10.82 -2.60 10.54
CA LEU A 223 -11.39 -1.41 11.16
C LEU A 223 -12.83 -1.12 10.71
N ALA A 224 -13.28 -1.63 9.56
CA ALA A 224 -14.55 -1.27 8.94
C ALA A 224 -15.74 -1.31 9.91
N GLY A 225 -15.89 -2.40 10.68
CA GLY A 225 -17.02 -2.59 11.59
C GLY A 225 -17.07 -1.62 12.79
N GLU A 226 -15.92 -1.10 13.22
CA GLU A 226 -15.84 -0.15 14.36
C GLU A 226 -15.77 1.30 13.88
N TYR A 227 -14.96 1.55 12.84
CA TYR A 227 -14.63 2.89 12.36
C TYR A 227 -15.66 3.42 11.35
N ALA A 228 -16.17 2.56 10.46
CA ALA A 228 -17.10 2.92 9.40
C ALA A 228 -18.25 1.91 9.24
N PRO A 229 -19.01 1.64 10.32
CA PRO A 229 -20.07 0.62 10.33
C PRO A 229 -21.20 0.89 9.33
N GLU A 230 -21.35 2.12 8.86
CA GLU A 230 -22.35 2.51 7.88
C GLU A 230 -21.98 2.11 6.43
N LEU A 231 -20.71 1.78 6.15
CA LEU A 231 -20.30 1.30 4.83
C LEU A 231 -20.80 -0.12 4.61
N GLN A 232 -21.50 -0.36 3.50
CA GLN A 232 -21.99 -1.69 3.14
C GLN A 232 -20.88 -2.57 2.53
N VAL A 233 -19.84 -2.85 3.31
CA VAL A 233 -18.71 -3.69 2.88
C VAL A 233 -19.20 -5.12 2.61
N LYS A 234 -18.95 -5.61 1.39
CA LYS A 234 -19.34 -6.96 0.96
C LYS A 234 -18.17 -7.93 0.90
N GLY A 235 -16.94 -7.41 0.84
CA GLY A 235 -15.73 -8.20 0.89
C GLY A 235 -14.48 -7.32 0.78
N ALA A 236 -13.35 -7.86 1.23
CA ALA A 236 -12.05 -7.23 1.07
C ALA A 236 -11.08 -8.19 0.40
N SER A 237 -10.30 -7.69 -0.56
CA SER A 237 -9.22 -8.42 -1.21
C SER A 237 -7.86 -7.76 -0.92
N SER A 238 -6.96 -8.49 -0.29
CA SER A 238 -5.65 -8.00 0.12
C SER A 238 -4.56 -8.96 -0.33
N GLY A 239 -3.63 -8.49 -1.15
CA GLY A 239 -2.55 -9.34 -1.69
C GLY A 239 -1.15 -8.89 -1.30
N GLY A 240 -0.21 -9.83 -1.21
CA GLY A 240 1.20 -9.55 -0.91
C GLY A 240 1.37 -8.75 0.39
N VAL A 241 0.63 -9.12 1.43
CA VAL A 241 0.37 -8.26 2.60
C VAL A 241 1.56 -8.27 3.58
N PRO A 242 2.23 -7.12 3.84
CA PRO A 242 3.17 -7.00 4.95
C PRO A 242 2.40 -6.95 6.28
N ALA A 243 1.95 -8.13 6.73
CA ALA A 243 0.97 -8.30 7.79
C ALA A 243 1.52 -8.09 9.22
N ASP A 244 2.84 -8.13 9.39
CA ASP A 244 3.53 -7.91 10.66
C ASP A 244 4.84 -7.17 10.38
N VAL A 245 4.79 -5.84 10.48
CA VAL A 245 5.90 -4.95 10.12
C VAL A 245 7.12 -5.17 11.02
N LEU A 246 6.90 -5.44 12.32
CA LEU A 246 7.99 -5.72 13.25
C LEU A 246 8.67 -7.05 12.91
N LYS A 247 7.87 -8.10 12.67
CA LYS A 247 8.41 -9.40 12.30
C LYS A 247 9.18 -9.34 10.99
N ASP A 248 8.66 -8.65 9.96
CA ASP A 248 9.34 -8.48 8.68
C ASP A 248 10.71 -7.79 8.85
N ALA A 249 10.75 -6.71 9.64
CA ALA A 249 12.00 -5.99 9.94
C ALA A 249 13.03 -6.89 10.66
N ILE A 250 12.60 -7.69 11.63
CA ILE A 250 13.46 -8.62 12.37
C ILE A 250 13.95 -9.77 11.47
N ASP A 251 13.08 -10.36 10.68
CA ASP A 251 13.42 -11.52 9.85
C ASP A 251 14.41 -11.14 8.73
N LYS A 252 14.19 -9.97 8.11
CA LYS A 252 15.10 -9.44 7.09
C LYS A 252 16.42 -9.01 7.69
N ASN A 253 16.41 -8.29 8.82
CA ASN A 253 17.63 -7.84 9.49
C ASN A 253 18.68 -7.23 8.52
N GLY A 254 18.23 -6.45 7.53
CA GLY A 254 19.09 -5.83 6.51
C GLY A 254 19.61 -6.76 5.40
N SER A 255 19.13 -8.00 5.30
CA SER A 255 19.59 -8.99 4.29
C SER A 255 19.25 -8.62 2.85
N ASP A 256 18.35 -7.66 2.65
CA ASP A 256 17.77 -7.33 1.34
C ASP A 256 18.74 -6.57 0.42
N GLY A 257 19.90 -6.15 0.94
CA GLY A 257 20.94 -5.46 0.16
C GLY A 257 20.55 -4.06 -0.31
N ASN A 258 19.46 -3.50 0.22
CA ASN A 258 18.98 -2.16 -0.04
C ASN A 258 18.16 -1.63 1.16
N PRO A 259 18.60 -0.57 1.86
CA PRO A 259 17.94 -0.09 3.08
C PRO A 259 16.69 0.78 2.80
N ALA A 260 16.36 1.08 1.53
CA ALA A 260 15.32 2.06 1.21
C ALA A 260 13.96 1.70 1.80
N ALA A 261 13.49 0.46 1.66
CA ALA A 261 12.20 0.04 2.21
C ALA A 261 12.17 0.12 3.74
N SER A 262 13.21 -0.35 4.42
CA SER A 262 13.34 -0.26 5.88
C SER A 262 13.37 1.18 6.38
N LEU A 263 14.07 2.07 5.67
CA LEU A 263 14.11 3.49 5.99
C LEU A 263 12.78 4.18 5.70
N MET A 264 12.04 3.81 4.64
CA MET A 264 10.68 4.31 4.41
C MET A 264 9.74 3.92 5.56
N VAL A 265 9.82 2.67 6.05
CA VAL A 265 9.09 2.23 7.25
C VAL A 265 9.48 3.07 8.46
N ALA A 266 10.78 3.30 8.67
CA ALA A 266 11.27 4.11 9.78
C ALA A 266 10.77 5.56 9.70
N ILE A 267 10.85 6.20 8.53
CA ILE A 267 10.33 7.55 8.30
C ILE A 267 8.83 7.58 8.62
N GLY A 268 8.06 6.63 8.08
CA GLY A 268 6.62 6.61 8.29
C GLY A 268 6.21 6.47 9.76
N HIS A 269 6.94 5.65 10.52
CA HIS A 269 6.69 5.48 11.95
C HIS A 269 7.13 6.70 12.76
N ASP A 270 8.26 7.34 12.44
CA ASP A 270 8.73 8.56 13.10
C ASP A 270 7.74 9.72 12.92
N VAL A 271 7.15 9.81 11.72
CA VAL A 271 6.11 10.79 11.39
C VAL A 271 4.83 10.54 12.19
N ALA A 272 4.43 9.27 12.32
CA ALA A 272 3.24 8.90 13.09
C ALA A 272 3.44 9.02 14.60
N TYR A 273 4.69 8.88 15.08
CA TYR A 273 5.03 8.75 16.50
C TYR A 273 6.28 9.59 16.82
N PRO A 274 6.12 10.89 17.14
CA PRO A 274 7.24 11.81 17.34
C PRO A 274 8.23 11.42 18.44
N GLU A 275 7.85 10.52 19.35
CA GLU A 275 8.76 10.00 20.38
C GLU A 275 9.85 9.06 19.85
N LEU A 276 9.77 8.62 18.58
CA LEU A 276 10.72 7.68 18.00
C LEU A 276 12.05 8.33 17.59
N ASP A 277 12.03 9.61 17.21
CA ASP A 277 13.18 10.47 16.90
C ASP A 277 14.20 9.79 15.96
N LEU A 278 13.77 9.43 14.74
CA LEU A 278 14.59 8.70 13.76
C LEU A 278 15.94 9.35 13.49
N ASP A 279 16.00 10.68 13.42
CA ASP A 279 17.24 11.43 13.12
C ASP A 279 18.39 11.09 14.08
N SER A 280 18.07 10.74 15.33
CA SER A 280 19.03 10.31 16.35
C SER A 280 19.61 8.90 16.13
N TYR A 281 19.07 8.11 15.21
CA TYR A 281 19.54 6.78 14.82
C TYR A 281 20.37 6.80 13.53
N LEU A 282 20.36 7.91 12.79
CA LEU A 282 20.97 8.00 11.46
C LEU A 282 22.44 8.42 11.53
N THR A 283 23.27 7.83 10.66
CA THR A 283 24.58 8.39 10.30
C THR A 283 24.39 9.65 9.43
N ALA A 284 25.48 10.33 9.06
CA ALA A 284 25.41 11.41 8.08
C ALA A 284 24.89 10.90 6.73
N GLN A 285 25.40 9.75 6.25
CA GLN A 285 24.91 9.09 5.05
C GLN A 285 23.43 8.71 5.17
N GLY A 286 22.99 8.24 6.35
CA GLY A 286 21.60 7.91 6.59
C GLY A 286 20.67 9.12 6.52
N ARG A 287 21.08 10.27 7.07
CA ARG A 287 20.31 11.52 6.94
C ARG A 287 20.19 11.95 5.49
N ASP A 288 21.28 11.89 4.72
CA ASP A 288 21.26 12.22 3.29
C ASP A 288 20.35 11.29 2.49
N LEU A 289 20.37 9.97 2.79
CA LEU A 289 19.50 9.01 2.14
C LEU A 289 18.04 9.24 2.52
N VAL A 290 17.72 9.40 3.81
CA VAL A 290 16.35 9.68 4.28
C VAL A 290 15.77 10.93 3.61
N GLN A 291 16.54 12.00 3.45
CA GLN A 291 16.08 13.19 2.73
C GLN A 291 15.76 12.91 1.26
N LYS A 292 16.54 12.07 0.57
CA LYS A 292 16.22 11.63 -0.80
C LYS A 292 14.94 10.79 -0.84
N LEU A 293 14.75 9.91 0.13
CA LEU A 293 13.58 9.02 0.20
C LEU A 293 12.28 9.79 0.41
N ARG A 294 12.28 10.79 1.31
CA ARG A 294 11.13 11.69 1.57
C ARG A 294 10.61 12.34 0.30
N GLY A 295 11.52 12.80 -0.56
CA GLY A 295 11.17 13.48 -1.81
C GLY A 295 11.01 12.58 -3.03
N GLY A 296 11.21 11.26 -2.92
CA GLY A 296 11.33 10.39 -4.08
C GLY A 296 10.12 9.48 -4.33
N CYS A 297 9.94 9.10 -5.59
CA CYS A 297 8.99 8.06 -5.99
C CYS A 297 9.62 6.68 -5.86
N VAL A 298 8.81 5.62 -5.80
CA VAL A 298 9.26 4.26 -5.42
C VAL A 298 10.50 3.79 -6.20
N LEU A 299 10.57 4.00 -7.52
CA LEU A 299 11.73 3.60 -8.32
C LEU A 299 12.99 4.43 -8.00
N ASP A 300 12.82 5.72 -7.70
CA ASP A 300 13.93 6.60 -7.32
C ASP A 300 14.42 6.27 -5.91
N ASN A 301 13.51 5.93 -5.00
CA ASN A 301 13.82 5.47 -3.65
C ASN A 301 14.60 4.16 -3.67
N VAL A 302 14.15 3.18 -4.47
CA VAL A 302 14.88 1.93 -4.68
C VAL A 302 16.27 2.21 -5.24
N ARG A 303 16.40 3.06 -6.27
CA ARG A 303 17.71 3.44 -6.83
C ARG A 303 18.61 4.14 -5.82
N ALA A 304 18.06 5.04 -5.01
CA ALA A 304 18.80 5.80 -4.01
C ALA A 304 19.41 4.89 -2.94
N GLY A 305 18.76 3.77 -2.61
CA GLY A 305 19.30 2.78 -1.67
C GLY A 305 20.26 1.76 -2.28
N LEU A 306 20.42 1.70 -3.62
CA LEU A 306 21.36 0.75 -4.24
C LEU A 306 22.80 1.03 -3.80
N GLY A 307 23.50 -0.02 -3.37
CA GLY A 307 24.89 0.07 -2.91
C GLY A 307 25.06 0.53 -1.47
N HIS A 308 23.96 0.81 -0.76
CA HIS A 308 23.97 1.09 0.68
C HIS A 308 23.53 -0.12 1.51
N SER A 309 23.85 -0.10 2.80
CA SER A 309 23.41 -1.11 3.78
C SER A 309 22.87 -0.45 5.06
N LEU A 310 22.11 -1.19 5.87
CA LEU A 310 21.61 -0.66 7.14
C LEU A 310 22.76 -0.26 8.09
N ASP A 311 23.83 -1.05 8.16
CA ASP A 311 25.02 -0.77 8.97
C ASP A 311 25.73 0.54 8.58
N GLU A 312 25.60 0.99 7.33
CA GLU A 312 26.18 2.25 6.85
C GLU A 312 25.32 3.46 7.22
N VAL A 313 24.00 3.30 7.14
CA VAL A 313 23.03 4.41 7.25
C VAL A 313 22.50 4.59 8.68
N LEU A 314 22.60 3.56 9.52
CA LEU A 314 22.20 3.58 10.92
C LEU A 314 23.43 3.67 11.84
N ALA A 315 23.46 4.68 12.70
CA ALA A 315 24.44 4.79 13.78
C ALA A 315 24.13 3.85 14.95
N ARG A 316 22.85 3.48 15.10
CA ARG A 316 22.31 2.52 16.07
C ARG A 316 21.04 1.91 15.50
N ASP A 317 20.77 0.66 15.81
CA ASP A 317 19.56 -0.03 15.33
C ASP A 317 18.31 0.47 16.09
N PRO A 318 17.29 1.02 15.40
CA PRO A 318 16.00 1.33 16.03
C PRO A 318 15.38 0.13 16.77
N LEU A 319 15.59 -1.09 16.30
CA LEU A 319 15.02 -2.30 16.91
C LEU A 319 15.62 -2.67 18.28
N ASP A 320 16.74 -2.05 18.68
CA ASP A 320 17.27 -2.13 20.04
C ASP A 320 16.45 -1.31 21.05
N ASN A 321 15.62 -0.37 20.57
CA ASN A 321 14.75 0.44 21.42
C ASN A 321 13.34 -0.19 21.54
N PRO A 322 12.83 -0.43 22.77
CA PRO A 322 11.48 -0.98 22.97
C PRO A 322 10.35 -0.12 22.40
N GLN A 323 10.48 1.21 22.32
CA GLN A 323 9.45 2.09 21.75
C GLN A 323 9.28 1.84 20.25
N TRP A 324 10.38 1.71 19.51
CA TRP A 324 10.37 1.35 18.09
C TRP A 324 9.71 -0.02 17.88
N ARG A 325 10.12 -1.02 18.67
CA ARG A 325 9.50 -2.36 18.61
C ARG A 325 8.01 -2.31 18.90
N GLN A 326 7.58 -1.53 19.88
CA GLN A 326 6.18 -1.37 20.21
C GLN A 326 5.40 -0.76 19.03
N ARG A 327 5.85 0.37 18.48
CA ARG A 327 5.15 1.06 17.39
C ARG A 327 5.09 0.23 16.10
N LEU A 328 6.15 -0.49 15.76
CA LEU A 328 6.14 -1.45 14.65
C LEU A 328 5.19 -2.63 14.94
N GLY A 329 5.17 -3.12 16.18
CA GLY A 329 4.31 -4.24 16.60
C GLY A 329 2.82 -3.90 16.67
N GLU A 330 2.45 -2.62 16.82
CA GLU A 330 1.07 -2.14 16.72
C GLU A 330 0.49 -2.30 15.30
N ASN A 331 1.34 -2.58 14.29
CA ASN A 331 0.95 -2.80 12.89
C ASN A 331 0.77 -4.28 12.51
N ARG A 332 0.66 -5.18 13.49
CA ARG A 332 0.32 -6.60 13.26
C ARG A 332 -1.18 -6.78 12.99
N LEU A 333 -1.50 -7.31 11.81
CA LEU A 333 -2.83 -7.74 11.39
C LEU A 333 -3.16 -9.15 11.90
N GLY A 334 -4.41 -9.58 11.74
CA GLY A 334 -4.89 -10.92 12.09
C GLY A 334 -5.75 -10.99 13.35
N SER A 335 -6.01 -9.85 14.00
CA SER A 335 -6.53 -9.84 15.38
C SER A 335 -8.04 -9.65 15.50
N ARG A 336 -8.73 -9.38 14.38
CA ARG A 336 -10.15 -8.97 14.38
C ARG A 336 -11.01 -9.83 13.46
N SER A 337 -12.28 -9.96 13.83
CA SER A 337 -13.33 -10.45 12.93
C SER A 337 -13.89 -9.28 12.14
N THR A 338 -14.02 -9.41 10.82
CA THR A 338 -14.45 -8.33 9.92
C THR A 338 -15.96 -8.35 9.64
N GLY A 339 -16.63 -9.49 9.83
CA GLY A 339 -18.06 -9.66 9.57
C GLY A 339 -18.44 -9.82 8.09
N PHE A 340 -17.46 -9.81 7.18
CA PHE A 340 -17.63 -10.06 5.75
C PHE A 340 -16.48 -10.95 5.21
N PRO A 341 -16.65 -11.60 4.05
CA PRO A 341 -15.61 -12.45 3.49
C PRO A 341 -14.32 -11.70 3.14
N LEU A 342 -13.18 -12.40 3.24
CA LEU A 342 -11.85 -11.90 2.95
C LEU A 342 -11.19 -12.75 1.87
N TYR A 343 -10.59 -12.12 0.88
CA TYR A 343 -9.74 -12.76 -0.12
C TYR A 343 -8.29 -12.37 0.13
N LEU A 344 -7.44 -13.36 0.32
CA LEU A 344 -6.02 -13.18 0.50
C LEU A 344 -5.26 -13.88 -0.60
N PHE A 345 -4.21 -13.25 -1.10
CA PHE A 345 -3.36 -13.90 -2.09
C PHE A 345 -1.90 -13.49 -2.03
N HIS A 346 -1.01 -14.41 -2.41
CA HIS A 346 0.43 -14.21 -2.29
C HIS A 346 1.22 -15.09 -3.25
N GLY A 347 2.31 -14.56 -3.81
CA GLY A 347 3.27 -15.34 -4.59
C GLY A 347 4.20 -16.17 -3.69
N THR A 348 4.42 -17.45 -4.01
CA THR A 348 5.26 -18.32 -3.15
C THR A 348 6.75 -17.99 -3.21
N THR A 349 7.18 -17.22 -4.20
CA THR A 349 8.57 -16.76 -4.36
C THR A 349 8.69 -15.26 -4.21
N ASP A 350 7.75 -14.65 -3.48
CA ASP A 350 7.77 -13.22 -3.18
C ASP A 350 9.05 -12.84 -2.42
N GLN A 351 9.85 -12.01 -3.07
CA GLN A 351 11.15 -11.53 -2.62
C GLN A 351 11.08 -10.19 -1.88
N ILE A 352 9.91 -9.54 -1.87
CA ILE A 352 9.71 -8.21 -1.25
C ILE A 352 8.95 -8.35 0.06
N VAL A 353 7.86 -9.12 0.06
CA VAL A 353 7.06 -9.41 1.24
C VAL A 353 7.09 -10.91 1.46
N SER A 354 7.70 -11.34 2.57
CA SER A 354 7.84 -12.77 2.86
C SER A 354 6.48 -13.48 2.81
N TYR A 355 6.38 -14.53 2.00
CA TYR A 355 5.19 -15.36 1.84
C TYR A 355 4.65 -15.88 3.20
N GLY A 356 5.54 -16.16 4.15
CA GLY A 356 5.17 -16.62 5.49
C GLY A 356 4.36 -15.60 6.30
N LEU A 357 4.45 -14.30 6.00
CA LEU A 357 3.60 -13.27 6.62
C LEU A 357 2.15 -13.42 6.16
N GLY A 358 1.92 -13.69 4.87
CA GLY A 358 0.60 -13.95 4.32
C GLY A 358 0.00 -15.26 4.87
N GLU A 359 0.81 -16.31 4.99
CA GLU A 359 0.37 -17.58 5.61
C GLU A 359 -0.04 -17.38 7.07
N GLN A 360 0.71 -16.60 7.84
CA GLN A 360 0.37 -16.29 9.22
C GLN A 360 -0.89 -15.44 9.31
N LEU A 361 -1.05 -14.43 8.44
CA LEU A 361 -2.27 -13.62 8.39
C LEU A 361 -3.51 -14.46 8.09
N ARG A 362 -3.42 -15.38 7.13
CA ARG A 362 -4.48 -16.36 6.84
C ARG A 362 -4.83 -17.14 8.10
N ALA A 363 -3.82 -17.71 8.77
CA ALA A 363 -4.05 -18.53 9.96
C ALA A 363 -4.71 -17.72 11.08
N ASP A 364 -4.25 -16.50 11.33
CA ASP A 364 -4.76 -15.62 12.38
C ASP A 364 -6.21 -15.19 12.09
N TRP A 365 -6.54 -14.79 10.86
CA TRP A 365 -7.91 -14.45 10.48
C TRP A 365 -8.86 -15.65 10.53
N CYS A 366 -8.42 -16.83 10.10
CA CYS A 366 -9.19 -18.05 10.23
C CYS A 366 -9.46 -18.40 11.70
N ALA A 367 -8.45 -18.27 12.57
CA ALA A 367 -8.60 -18.48 14.01
C ALA A 367 -9.53 -17.46 14.67
N ALA A 368 -9.59 -16.23 14.15
CA ALA A 368 -10.54 -15.19 14.56
C ALA A 368 -11.97 -15.40 14.03
N GLY A 369 -12.23 -16.51 13.31
CA GLY A 369 -13.56 -16.89 12.82
C GLY A 369 -13.99 -16.20 11.53
N ASN A 370 -13.06 -15.60 10.79
CA ASN A 370 -13.36 -14.99 9.49
C ASN A 370 -13.57 -16.04 8.39
N THR A 371 -14.37 -15.67 7.38
CA THR A 371 -14.43 -16.43 6.12
C THR A 371 -13.31 -15.95 5.22
N VAL A 372 -12.19 -16.68 5.21
CA VAL A 372 -11.00 -16.34 4.40
C VAL A 372 -10.89 -17.28 3.22
N GLU A 373 -10.79 -16.74 2.01
CA GLU A 373 -10.39 -17.45 0.80
C GLU A 373 -8.95 -17.08 0.46
N TRP A 374 -8.04 -18.04 0.58
CA TRP A 374 -6.61 -17.88 0.37
C TRP A 374 -6.15 -18.50 -0.94
N HIS A 375 -5.38 -17.75 -1.72
CA HIS A 375 -4.79 -18.20 -2.98
C HIS A 375 -3.27 -17.98 -2.98
N SER A 376 -2.52 -19.09 -3.01
CA SER A 376 -1.09 -19.05 -3.27
C SER A 376 -0.84 -19.15 -4.78
N TYR A 377 0.06 -18.34 -5.32
CA TYR A 377 0.51 -18.44 -6.71
C TYR A 377 1.92 -19.06 -6.75
N PRO A 378 2.05 -20.36 -7.08
CA PRO A 378 3.34 -21.03 -7.13
C PRO A 378 4.28 -20.38 -8.14
N LEU A 379 5.54 -20.19 -7.75
CA LEU A 379 6.61 -19.61 -8.58
C LEU A 379 6.37 -18.14 -8.99
N ALA A 380 5.30 -17.51 -8.52
CA ALA A 380 5.07 -16.10 -8.72
C ALA A 380 5.89 -15.30 -7.71
N ASP A 381 6.66 -14.34 -8.23
CA ASP A 381 7.35 -13.32 -7.43
C ASP A 381 6.36 -12.20 -7.01
N HIS A 382 6.86 -11.16 -6.35
CA HIS A 382 5.99 -10.07 -5.86
C HIS A 382 5.18 -9.42 -7.00
N MET A 383 5.69 -9.34 -8.22
CA MET A 383 5.01 -8.66 -9.33
C MET A 383 4.15 -9.62 -10.16
N GLY A 384 4.59 -10.87 -10.33
CA GLY A 384 3.79 -11.92 -10.95
C GLY A 384 2.51 -12.19 -10.17
N ALA A 385 2.58 -12.16 -8.83
CA ALA A 385 1.42 -12.41 -7.98
C ALA A 385 0.32 -11.34 -8.12
N VAL A 386 0.64 -10.06 -8.28
CA VAL A 386 -0.38 -9.02 -8.53
C VAL A 386 -0.96 -9.13 -9.94
N LEU A 387 -0.15 -9.49 -10.94
CA LEU A 387 -0.62 -9.62 -12.32
C LEU A 387 -1.62 -10.77 -12.48
N ILE A 388 -1.35 -11.91 -11.85
CA ILE A 388 -2.22 -13.09 -11.90
C ILE A 388 -3.35 -12.94 -10.88
N GLY A 389 -2.98 -12.77 -9.61
CA GLY A 389 -3.95 -12.78 -8.51
C GLY A 389 -4.82 -11.53 -8.41
N GLY A 390 -4.42 -10.42 -9.01
CA GLY A 390 -5.24 -9.21 -9.09
C GLY A 390 -6.50 -9.41 -9.93
N ASP A 391 -6.44 -10.24 -10.99
CA ASP A 391 -7.61 -10.55 -11.82
C ASP A 391 -8.58 -11.47 -11.08
N ASP A 392 -8.05 -12.54 -10.47
CA ASP A 392 -8.84 -13.46 -9.64
C ASP A 392 -9.49 -12.72 -8.45
N ALA A 393 -8.77 -11.77 -7.85
CA ALA A 393 -9.28 -10.89 -6.80
C ALA A 393 -10.46 -10.01 -7.25
N VAL A 394 -10.36 -9.41 -8.44
CA VAL A 394 -11.44 -8.58 -9.02
C VAL A 394 -12.66 -9.43 -9.34
N ASP A 395 -12.45 -10.63 -9.88
CA ASP A 395 -13.52 -11.59 -10.17
C ASP A 395 -14.21 -12.06 -8.88
N TRP A 396 -13.43 -12.36 -7.85
CA TRP A 396 -13.95 -12.71 -6.52
C TRP A 396 -14.75 -11.57 -5.89
N LEU A 397 -14.26 -10.33 -5.98
CA LEU A 397 -14.97 -9.15 -5.48
C LEU A 397 -16.28 -8.93 -6.23
N ALA A 398 -16.35 -9.24 -7.52
CA ALA A 398 -17.58 -9.11 -8.29
C ALA A 398 -18.70 -9.97 -7.70
N ASP A 399 -18.40 -11.22 -7.35
CA ASP A 399 -19.36 -12.11 -6.71
C ASP A 399 -19.86 -11.55 -5.38
N ARG A 400 -18.99 -10.92 -4.59
CA ARG A 400 -19.38 -10.28 -3.31
C ARG A 400 -20.27 -9.06 -3.52
N LEU A 401 -19.92 -8.20 -4.48
CA LEU A 401 -20.69 -7.01 -4.83
C LEU A 401 -22.07 -7.36 -5.40
N ASP A 402 -22.20 -8.51 -6.06
CA ASP A 402 -23.46 -9.10 -6.53
C ASP A 402 -24.24 -9.85 -5.43
N GLY A 403 -23.72 -9.88 -4.20
CA GLY A 403 -24.38 -10.53 -3.05
C GLY A 403 -24.29 -12.06 -3.04
N LYS A 404 -23.40 -12.66 -3.84
CA LYS A 404 -23.15 -14.11 -3.80
C LYS A 404 -22.34 -14.46 -2.55
N PRO A 405 -22.72 -15.53 -1.82
CA PRO A 405 -21.98 -15.96 -0.64
C PRO A 405 -20.55 -16.39 -1.00
N ALA A 406 -19.61 -16.19 -0.09
CA ALA A 406 -18.25 -16.72 -0.19
C ALA A 406 -18.14 -18.03 0.59
N GLN A 407 -17.27 -18.93 0.12
CA GLN A 407 -16.80 -20.06 0.91
C GLN A 407 -15.32 -19.83 1.19
N GLY A 408 -14.95 -19.80 2.46
CA GLY A 408 -13.55 -19.74 2.85
C GLY A 408 -12.88 -21.11 2.72
N ASN A 409 -11.56 -21.11 2.71
CA ASN A 409 -10.72 -22.31 2.68
C ASN A 409 -9.79 -22.40 3.90
N CYS A 410 -10.26 -21.88 5.04
CA CYS A 410 -9.56 -21.97 6.33
C CYS A 410 -9.27 -23.41 6.80
N GLY A 411 -10.03 -24.39 6.31
CA GLY A 411 -9.86 -25.81 6.65
C GLY A 411 -8.97 -26.61 5.70
N SER A 412 -8.43 -25.98 4.64
CA SER A 412 -7.55 -26.62 3.66
C SER A 412 -6.07 -26.30 3.86
#